data_AF-A0A380JYM9-F1
#
_entry.id   AF-A0A380JYM9-F1
#
_cell.length_a   1.000
_cell.length_b   1.000
_cell.length_c   1.000
_cell.angle_alpha   90.00
_cell.angle_beta   90.00
_cell.angle_gamma   90.00
#
_symmetry.space_group_name_H-M   'P 1'
#
loop_
_entity.id
_entity.type
_entity.pdbx_description
1 polymer ?
#
loop_
_entity_poly.entity_id
_entity_poly.type
_entity_poly.pdbx_seq_one_letter_code
_entity_poly.pdbx_strand_id
1 'polypeptide(L)'
;MSIPFFIVVIVRIIFSSSQGDCQVTPDLSTQFVTSSDSTSQTDWTKKGSIANVTAGKVFHAWVSKGLSGASAAGIVGWVNSEGGFAMIGRAEGHYGNDLRTNSIAFGVEPIGLSYYTTEAGGGTYQFTPYTKYAPLGDPKWENADAMNEFVAKAILAGDWNASMDLTGGNHTFKQMAQMTDPRQATLVWQAYERGSTAHINPFQKQADAQKAYELFDGAKYSYNEIVFHKSFDIFGPLKPGEGESKEVVLSLCESGSYSKGVFGKDRTGKVNYTSYNASDITLYELWFEWYNLVIKPSNLAETTKNKYFIRGSIIRKLFGNQKVNKIKHSAYQRKLNTYAEKYTKNHVRRLNSDIKKAIQFAKRDGILLSDFTDGVVIAGRQFVKDADDKYLHSISDYKKVISYLENNLDYSNSIVYYLLLVLFKTGLRVGEALALTWDDVNFEDLEIKTYRRFSGDKGTFSPPKTKTSIRTIPISQSLGLILKRLKDDQQVMLKNLKIVNINNQIFYDYRYGVSSNSAINKSLRNVLHVLNIDSKMTATGARHTYGSYLLAKGVDIWVVARLIGHKDITQLLETYGHVLTEVINKEYETVRSLVS
;
A
#
# COMPACT_ATOMS: atom_id res chain seq x y z
N MET A 1 65.72 -13.23 -42.46
CA MET A 1 64.73 -13.10 -43.55
C MET A 1 64.05 -14.46 -43.66
N SER A 2 62.84 -14.60 -43.11
CA SER A 2 62.09 -15.86 -43.05
C SER A 2 60.61 -15.56 -43.31
N ILE A 3 60.05 -16.23 -44.30
CA ILE A 3 58.69 -16.08 -44.84
C ILE A 3 57.81 -17.18 -44.19
N PRO A 4 56.61 -16.89 -43.68
CA PRO A 4 55.74 -17.91 -43.10
C PRO A 4 54.76 -18.50 -44.13
N PHE A 5 54.57 -19.82 -44.02
CA PHE A 5 53.64 -20.65 -44.78
C PHE A 5 52.19 -20.49 -44.30
N PHE A 6 51.25 -20.47 -45.25
CA PHE A 6 49.80 -20.56 -45.05
C PHE A 6 49.34 -22.03 -45.14
N ILE A 7 48.42 -22.45 -44.27
CA ILE A 7 47.54 -23.61 -44.51
C ILE A 7 46.10 -23.20 -44.21
N VAL A 8 45.24 -23.42 -45.22
CA VAL A 8 43.80 -23.19 -45.27
C VAL A 8 43.09 -24.52 -44.98
N VAL A 9 42.03 -24.51 -44.15
CA VAL A 9 41.06 -25.61 -44.08
C VAL A 9 39.64 -25.05 -44.13
N ILE A 10 38.89 -25.54 -45.14
CA ILE A 10 37.50 -25.26 -45.47
C ILE A 10 36.63 -26.35 -44.83
N VAL A 11 35.48 -25.98 -44.24
CA VAL A 11 34.42 -26.94 -43.89
C VAL A 11 33.10 -26.49 -44.52
N ARG A 12 32.49 -27.39 -45.31
CA ARG A 12 31.18 -27.24 -45.97
C ARG A 12 30.27 -28.41 -45.51
N ILE A 13 29.01 -28.07 -45.27
CA ILE A 13 27.89 -28.92 -44.80
C ILE A 13 27.25 -29.68 -45.97
N ILE A 14 26.81 -30.96 -45.81
CA ILE A 14 25.58 -31.55 -46.39
C ILE A 14 25.02 -32.69 -45.49
N PHE A 15 23.67 -32.78 -45.43
CA PHE A 15 22.75 -33.68 -44.70
C PHE A 15 22.64 -35.13 -45.23
N SER A 16 22.17 -36.09 -44.40
CA SER A 16 21.06 -37.02 -44.71
C SER A 16 20.49 -37.77 -43.48
N SER A 17 19.28 -38.33 -43.65
CA SER A 17 18.26 -38.78 -42.69
C SER A 17 18.14 -40.31 -42.51
N SER A 18 17.57 -40.79 -41.39
CA SER A 18 16.62 -41.94 -41.39
C SER A 18 15.76 -42.00 -40.11
N GLN A 19 14.55 -42.54 -40.25
CA GLN A 19 13.35 -42.48 -39.39
C GLN A 19 13.36 -43.44 -38.18
N GLY A 20 12.51 -43.16 -37.18
CA GLY A 20 12.10 -44.13 -36.15
C GLY A 20 11.15 -43.57 -35.09
N ASP A 21 9.84 -43.68 -35.38
CA ASP A 21 8.64 -43.73 -34.52
C ASP A 21 8.26 -42.64 -33.51
N CYS A 22 7.06 -42.10 -33.77
CA CYS A 22 6.16 -41.43 -32.84
C CYS A 22 5.70 -42.37 -31.71
N GLN A 23 5.63 -41.88 -30.46
CA GLN A 23 4.43 -42.03 -29.62
C GLN A 23 4.26 -40.81 -28.69
N VAL A 24 3.23 -40.03 -28.99
CA VAL A 24 2.43 -39.28 -28.01
C VAL A 24 1.35 -40.23 -27.54
N THR A 25 1.06 -40.28 -26.23
CA THR A 25 -0.27 -40.51 -25.59
C THR A 25 -0.09 -40.72 -24.06
N PRO A 26 -1.14 -40.63 -23.22
CA PRO A 26 -1.43 -39.41 -22.48
C PRO A 26 -1.75 -39.72 -21.00
N ASP A 27 -2.18 -38.70 -20.27
CA ASP A 27 -3.12 -38.75 -19.14
C ASP A 27 -2.89 -39.77 -18.00
N LEU A 28 -2.61 -39.22 -16.81
CA LEU A 28 -3.08 -39.82 -15.55
C LEU A 28 -3.80 -38.73 -14.77
N SER A 29 -5.08 -38.66 -15.10
CA SER A 29 -6.17 -38.13 -14.30
C SER A 29 -6.12 -38.65 -12.86
N THR A 30 -6.46 -37.74 -11.94
CA THR A 30 -7.03 -37.96 -10.60
C THR A 30 -6.82 -39.33 -9.95
N GLN A 31 -5.85 -39.41 -9.04
CA GLN A 31 -5.98 -40.24 -7.84
C GLN A 31 -5.65 -39.41 -6.60
N PHE A 32 -6.67 -39.20 -5.77
CA PHE A 32 -6.50 -38.86 -4.37
C PHE A 32 -5.69 -39.99 -3.71
N VAL A 33 -4.41 -39.73 -3.49
CA VAL A 33 -3.62 -40.47 -2.50
C VAL A 33 -2.90 -39.41 -1.67
N THR A 34 -3.48 -39.04 -0.53
CA THR A 34 -2.70 -38.55 0.60
C THR A 34 -1.76 -39.67 1.03
N SER A 35 -0.60 -39.78 0.37
CA SER A 35 0.45 -40.70 0.80
C SER A 35 1.25 -40.02 1.91
N SER A 36 1.55 -40.80 2.95
CA SER A 36 2.44 -40.46 4.07
C SER A 36 3.87 -40.08 3.65
N ASP A 37 4.21 -40.23 2.36
CA ASP A 37 5.52 -39.84 1.82
C ASP A 37 5.63 -38.33 1.55
N SER A 38 4.53 -37.67 1.20
CA SER A 38 4.47 -36.23 0.91
C SER A 38 4.76 -35.36 2.14
N THR A 39 4.24 -35.74 3.30
CA THR A 39 4.53 -35.12 4.61
C THR A 39 5.97 -35.35 5.05
N SER A 40 6.61 -36.43 4.58
CA SER A 40 8.00 -36.74 4.91
C SER A 40 9.01 -35.91 4.12
N GLN A 41 8.66 -35.44 2.91
CA GLN A 41 9.53 -34.58 2.10
C GLN A 41 9.54 -33.12 2.56
N THR A 42 8.50 -32.70 3.29
CA THR A 42 8.36 -31.35 3.85
C THR A 42 8.92 -31.21 5.26
N ASP A 43 9.20 -32.32 5.94
CA ASP A 43 9.81 -32.32 7.26
C ASP A 43 11.31 -32.00 7.17
N TRP A 44 11.69 -30.78 7.55
CA TRP A 44 13.06 -30.31 7.49
C TRP A 44 13.98 -30.98 8.55
N THR A 45 13.41 -31.65 9.55
CA THR A 45 14.15 -32.39 10.57
C THR A 45 14.51 -33.81 10.11
N LYS A 46 13.81 -34.33 9.08
CA LYS A 46 14.10 -35.63 8.47
C LYS A 46 15.27 -35.51 7.50
N LYS A 47 16.40 -36.13 7.86
CA LYS A 47 17.60 -36.17 7.01
C LYS A 47 17.27 -36.69 5.60
N GLY A 48 17.66 -35.91 4.58
CA GLY A 48 17.46 -36.28 3.17
C GLY A 48 16.09 -35.92 2.58
N SER A 49 15.18 -35.31 3.34
CA SER A 49 13.98 -34.68 2.77
C SER A 49 14.35 -33.46 1.92
N ILE A 50 13.47 -33.05 1.00
CA ILE A 50 13.64 -31.81 0.21
C ILE A 50 13.84 -30.61 1.14
N ALA A 51 13.03 -30.50 2.20
CA ALA A 51 13.14 -29.41 3.16
C ALA A 51 14.47 -29.43 3.92
N ASN A 52 14.96 -30.60 4.33
CA ASN A 52 16.24 -30.74 5.02
C ASN A 52 17.42 -30.37 4.11
N VAL A 53 17.39 -30.80 2.85
CA VAL A 53 18.43 -30.48 1.86
C VAL A 53 18.48 -28.99 1.59
N THR A 54 17.34 -28.34 1.41
CA THR A 54 17.26 -26.88 1.16
C THR A 54 17.69 -26.07 2.39
N ALA A 55 17.29 -26.48 3.60
CA ALA A 55 17.76 -25.88 4.85
C ALA A 55 19.29 -25.99 4.99
N GLY A 56 19.85 -27.15 4.64
CA GLY A 56 21.30 -27.36 4.62
C GLY A 56 22.01 -26.46 3.60
N LYS A 57 21.45 -26.24 2.41
CA LYS A 57 22.00 -25.29 1.42
C LYS A 57 22.07 -23.87 1.97
N VAL A 58 21.03 -23.41 2.65
CA VAL A 58 21.02 -22.09 3.32
C VAL A 58 22.11 -22.04 4.38
N PHE A 59 22.13 -23.01 5.29
CA PHE A 59 23.14 -23.09 6.34
C PHE A 59 24.58 -23.00 5.79
N HIS A 60 24.90 -23.86 4.81
CA HIS A 60 26.25 -23.91 4.24
C HIS A 60 26.59 -22.66 3.42
N ALA A 61 25.62 -22.01 2.77
CA ALA A 61 25.84 -20.77 2.03
C ALA A 61 26.26 -19.59 2.93
N TRP A 62 25.84 -19.58 4.20
CA TRP A 62 26.20 -18.56 5.17
C TRP A 62 27.52 -18.88 5.88
N VAL A 63 27.74 -20.14 6.24
CA VAL A 63 29.04 -20.61 6.75
C VAL A 63 30.15 -20.34 5.72
N SER A 64 29.91 -20.60 4.43
CA SER A 64 30.89 -20.35 3.37
C SER A 64 31.25 -18.86 3.22
N LYS A 65 30.42 -17.97 3.78
CA LYS A 65 30.64 -16.53 3.83
C LYS A 65 31.27 -16.06 5.16
N GLY A 66 31.77 -16.99 5.99
CA GLY A 66 32.55 -16.70 7.18
C GLY A 66 31.76 -16.53 8.49
N LEU A 67 30.45 -16.79 8.47
CA LEU A 67 29.62 -16.79 9.68
C LEU A 67 29.94 -18.01 10.55
N SER A 68 29.75 -17.87 11.86
CA SER A 68 29.76 -19.04 12.76
C SER A 68 28.61 -20.00 12.43
N GLY A 69 28.73 -21.26 12.83
CA GLY A 69 27.66 -22.24 12.69
C GLY A 69 26.42 -21.87 13.52
N ALA A 70 26.58 -21.17 14.65
CA ALA A 70 25.45 -20.68 15.44
C ALA A 70 24.70 -19.56 14.70
N SER A 71 25.43 -18.65 14.05
CA SER A 71 24.84 -17.59 13.23
C SER A 71 24.14 -18.14 11.99
N ALA A 72 24.76 -19.08 11.28
CA ALA A 72 24.16 -19.73 10.12
C ALA A 72 22.92 -20.56 10.49
N ALA A 73 22.94 -21.26 11.63
CA ALA A 73 21.75 -21.94 12.16
C ALA A 73 20.66 -20.95 12.57
N GLY A 74 21.03 -19.77 13.06
CA GLY A 74 20.09 -18.70 13.39
C GLY A 74 19.30 -18.18 12.17
N ILE A 75 19.93 -18.15 11.00
CA ILE A 75 19.31 -17.77 9.72
C ILE A 75 18.34 -18.85 9.22
N VAL A 76 18.62 -20.12 9.52
CA VAL A 76 17.73 -21.24 9.18
C VAL A 76 16.51 -21.30 10.10
N GLY A 77 16.61 -20.78 11.33
CA GLY A 77 15.52 -20.82 12.32
C GLY A 77 14.22 -20.16 11.84
N TRP A 78 13.09 -20.53 12.46
CA TRP A 78 11.71 -20.10 12.13
C TRP A 78 11.06 -20.81 10.92
N VAL A 79 11.23 -22.13 10.81
CA VAL A 79 10.85 -22.91 9.61
C VAL A 79 9.34 -23.17 9.47
N ASN A 80 8.59 -23.08 10.57
CA ASN A 80 7.20 -23.55 10.64
C ASN A 80 6.13 -22.47 10.39
N SER A 81 6.49 -21.18 10.38
CA SER A 81 5.52 -20.07 10.41
C SER A 81 5.79 -18.98 9.37
N GLU A 82 6.97 -18.95 8.75
CA GLU A 82 7.22 -18.16 7.53
C GLU A 82 8.11 -19.00 6.60
N GLY A 83 7.51 -19.78 5.70
CA GLY A 83 8.27 -20.44 4.65
C GLY A 83 9.04 -21.67 5.05
N GLY A 84 8.40 -22.83 4.88
CA GLY A 84 9.13 -24.08 4.94
C GLY A 84 10.16 -24.18 3.82
N PHE A 85 11.29 -24.82 4.11
CA PHE A 85 12.33 -25.15 3.12
C PHE A 85 11.88 -26.18 2.06
N ALA A 86 10.63 -26.65 2.13
CA ALA A 86 10.03 -27.56 1.16
C ALA A 86 9.88 -26.94 -0.24
N MET A 87 9.81 -25.61 -0.34
CA MET A 87 9.71 -24.89 -1.61
C MET A 87 10.41 -23.53 -1.50
N ILE A 88 11.39 -23.28 -2.36
CA ILE A 88 12.28 -22.12 -2.24
C ILE A 88 11.51 -20.83 -2.61
N GLY A 89 10.78 -20.85 -3.72
CA GLY A 89 10.11 -19.68 -4.30
C GLY A 89 8.61 -19.62 -4.06
N ARG A 90 8.11 -20.16 -2.94
CA ARG A 90 6.67 -20.19 -2.63
C ARG A 90 6.10 -18.77 -2.53
N ALA A 91 5.01 -18.51 -3.24
CA ALA A 91 4.31 -17.24 -3.25
C ALA A 91 3.63 -16.97 -1.91
N GLU A 92 3.74 -15.71 -1.43
CA GLU A 92 3.13 -15.28 -0.16
C GLU A 92 1.61 -15.52 -0.15
N GLY A 93 1.10 -16.12 0.93
CA GLY A 93 -0.32 -16.44 1.09
C GLY A 93 -0.76 -17.77 0.47
N HIS A 94 0.17 -18.58 -0.04
CA HIS A 94 -0.07 -19.92 -0.57
C HIS A 94 0.53 -20.99 0.34
N TYR A 95 -0.13 -22.14 0.50
CA TYR A 95 0.23 -23.14 1.54
C TYR A 95 0.47 -24.55 1.00
N GLY A 96 0.29 -24.78 -0.31
CA GLY A 96 0.52 -26.07 -0.95
C GLY A 96 1.99 -26.34 -1.29
N ASN A 97 2.29 -27.61 -1.60
CA ASN A 97 3.63 -28.05 -2.01
C ASN A 97 3.76 -28.27 -3.52
N ASP A 98 2.70 -28.03 -4.28
CA ASP A 98 2.72 -28.13 -5.74
C ASP A 98 3.29 -26.85 -6.35
N LEU A 99 4.36 -26.99 -7.14
CA LEU A 99 5.09 -25.87 -7.74
C LEU A 99 4.19 -25.05 -8.68
N ARG A 100 3.33 -25.70 -9.47
CA ARG A 100 2.52 -25.01 -10.50
C ARG A 100 1.48 -24.07 -9.88
N THR A 101 0.98 -24.42 -8.70
CA THR A 101 -0.08 -23.66 -8.02
C THR A 101 0.44 -22.77 -6.90
N ASN A 102 1.68 -22.94 -6.43
CA ASN A 102 2.20 -22.21 -5.26
C ASN A 102 3.54 -21.48 -5.49
N SER A 103 4.27 -21.70 -6.59
CA SER A 103 5.59 -21.07 -6.81
C SER A 103 5.54 -19.85 -7.73
N ILE A 104 6.27 -18.80 -7.35
CA ILE A 104 6.45 -17.59 -8.16
C ILE A 104 7.17 -17.91 -9.48
N ALA A 105 8.00 -18.96 -9.52
CA ALA A 105 8.64 -19.44 -10.75
C ALA A 105 7.63 -19.95 -11.81
N PHE A 106 6.40 -20.28 -11.39
CA PHE A 106 5.33 -20.78 -12.25
C PHE A 106 4.25 -19.75 -12.53
N GLY A 107 4.51 -18.47 -12.24
CA GLY A 107 3.56 -17.40 -12.51
C GLY A 107 2.55 -17.14 -11.39
N VAL A 108 2.73 -17.75 -10.22
CA VAL A 108 1.85 -17.56 -9.07
C VAL A 108 2.17 -16.25 -8.38
N GLU A 109 1.23 -15.31 -8.40
CA GLU A 109 1.39 -14.01 -7.75
C GLU A 109 1.15 -14.11 -6.22
N PRO A 110 2.01 -13.47 -5.41
CA PRO A 110 1.76 -13.25 -3.99
C PRO A 110 0.42 -12.55 -3.75
N ILE A 111 -0.42 -13.07 -2.84
CA ILE A 111 -1.79 -12.57 -2.61
C ILE A 111 -1.78 -11.26 -1.80
N GLY A 112 -0.61 -10.85 -1.30
CA GLY A 112 -0.41 -9.60 -0.59
C GLY A 112 -1.23 -9.57 0.69
N LEU A 113 -0.74 -10.26 1.72
CA LEU A 113 -1.29 -10.05 3.05
C LEU A 113 -0.84 -8.65 3.50
N SER A 114 -1.74 -7.93 4.18
CA SER A 114 -1.32 -6.67 4.80
C SER A 114 -0.18 -6.98 5.76
N TYR A 115 0.81 -6.08 5.89
CA TYR A 115 1.97 -6.15 6.80
C TYR A 115 1.67 -6.52 8.28
N TYR A 116 0.40 -6.76 8.64
CA TYR A 116 -0.11 -6.88 10.00
C TYR A 116 -1.08 -8.05 10.24
N THR A 117 -1.30 -9.00 9.30
CA THR A 117 -2.44 -9.94 9.48
C THR A 117 -2.25 -11.40 9.01
N THR A 118 -1.12 -12.08 9.26
CA THR A 118 -0.97 -13.56 9.46
C THR A 118 0.48 -14.04 9.20
N GLU A 119 0.78 -15.26 9.66
CA GLU A 119 1.90 -16.11 9.22
C GLU A 119 1.83 -16.29 7.69
N ALA A 120 2.56 -15.46 6.96
CA ALA A 120 2.55 -15.51 5.51
C ALA A 120 3.36 -16.72 5.06
N GLY A 121 2.73 -17.73 4.49
CA GLY A 121 3.40 -18.94 4.00
C GLY A 121 4.25 -18.75 2.72
N GLY A 122 5.11 -17.73 2.61
CA GLY A 122 6.06 -17.58 1.49
C GLY A 122 7.38 -18.30 1.74
N GLY A 123 8.11 -18.75 0.71
CA GLY A 123 9.22 -19.75 0.77
C GLY A 123 10.48 -19.38 1.57
N THR A 124 11.65 -19.92 1.18
CA THR A 124 12.92 -19.78 1.94
C THR A 124 13.24 -18.33 2.36
N TYR A 125 12.95 -17.36 1.49
CA TYR A 125 12.98 -15.95 1.83
C TYR A 125 11.77 -15.25 1.23
N GLN A 126 11.24 -14.26 1.97
CA GLN A 126 10.15 -13.42 1.49
C GLN A 126 10.66 -12.04 1.10
N PHE A 127 10.13 -11.55 -0.02
CA PHE A 127 10.55 -10.30 -0.61
C PHE A 127 9.34 -9.42 -0.87
N THR A 128 9.31 -8.23 -0.29
CA THR A 128 8.22 -7.26 -0.50
C THR A 128 8.78 -5.93 -1.02
N PRO A 129 8.47 -5.51 -2.26
CA PRO A 129 7.79 -6.30 -3.29
C PRO A 129 8.66 -7.48 -3.77
N TYR A 130 8.05 -8.58 -4.21
CA TYR A 130 8.77 -9.79 -4.64
C TYR A 130 9.67 -9.54 -5.85
N THR A 131 9.28 -8.57 -6.69
CA THR A 131 10.03 -8.10 -7.85
C THR A 131 11.41 -7.50 -7.53
N LYS A 132 11.73 -7.26 -6.24
CA LYS A 132 13.08 -6.85 -5.84
C LYS A 132 14.14 -7.94 -6.05
N TYR A 133 13.73 -9.21 -6.07
CA TYR A 133 14.62 -10.35 -6.27
C TYR A 133 14.67 -10.79 -7.73
N ALA A 134 13.53 -11.18 -8.31
CA ALA A 134 13.40 -11.63 -9.70
C ALA A 134 11.96 -11.39 -10.22
N PRO A 135 11.76 -11.25 -11.55
CA PRO A 135 10.42 -11.13 -12.12
C PRO A 135 9.59 -12.41 -11.91
N LEU A 136 8.28 -12.28 -12.09
CA LEU A 136 7.35 -13.41 -12.05
C LEU A 136 7.71 -14.42 -13.16
N GLY A 137 7.74 -15.72 -12.83
CA GLY A 137 8.09 -16.77 -13.78
C GLY A 137 9.60 -17.02 -13.97
N ASP A 138 10.47 -16.27 -13.27
CA ASP A 138 11.92 -16.46 -13.37
C ASP A 138 12.37 -17.74 -12.64
N PRO A 139 13.15 -18.64 -13.25
CA PRO A 139 13.62 -19.87 -12.61
C PRO A 139 14.52 -19.61 -11.38
N LYS A 140 15.06 -18.40 -11.21
CA LYS A 140 15.81 -18.01 -10.00
C LYS A 140 14.99 -18.18 -8.72
N TRP A 141 13.66 -18.12 -8.80
CA TRP A 141 12.77 -18.37 -7.66
C TRP A 141 12.94 -19.76 -7.03
N GLU A 142 13.43 -20.76 -7.77
CA GLU A 142 13.74 -22.09 -7.24
C GLU A 142 15.24 -22.36 -7.07
N ASN A 143 16.08 -21.31 -7.07
CA ASN A 143 17.53 -21.40 -6.89
C ASN A 143 17.96 -20.84 -5.53
N ALA A 144 18.18 -21.74 -4.56
CA ALA A 144 18.58 -21.38 -3.20
C ALA A 144 19.93 -20.63 -3.16
N ASP A 145 20.90 -20.98 -4.00
CA ASP A 145 22.22 -20.33 -3.99
C ASP A 145 22.13 -18.88 -4.47
N ALA A 146 21.40 -18.66 -5.57
CA ALA A 146 21.14 -17.32 -6.09
C ALA A 146 20.35 -16.46 -5.09
N MET A 147 19.43 -17.07 -4.34
CA MET A 147 18.63 -16.38 -3.33
C MET A 147 19.46 -15.98 -2.11
N ASN A 148 20.28 -16.88 -1.58
CA ASN A 148 21.22 -16.56 -0.48
C ASN A 148 22.24 -15.48 -0.90
N GLU A 149 22.72 -15.54 -2.15
CA GLU A 149 23.64 -14.55 -2.68
C GLU A 149 22.99 -13.16 -2.81
N PHE A 150 21.73 -13.12 -3.22
CA PHE A 150 20.95 -11.88 -3.22
C PHE A 150 20.77 -11.32 -1.80
N VAL A 151 20.42 -12.16 -0.83
CA VAL A 151 20.25 -11.75 0.57
C VAL A 151 21.56 -11.17 1.13
N ALA A 152 22.69 -11.84 0.89
CA ALA A 152 24.01 -11.34 1.29
C ALA A 152 24.30 -9.95 0.68
N LYS A 153 24.04 -9.76 -0.62
CA LYS A 153 24.18 -8.47 -1.30
C LYS A 153 23.23 -7.40 -0.76
N ALA A 154 22.01 -7.77 -0.38
CA ALA A 154 21.04 -6.85 0.21
C ALA A 154 21.52 -6.35 1.57
N ILE A 155 22.07 -7.23 2.41
CA ILE A 155 22.69 -6.86 3.69
C ILE A 155 23.84 -5.89 3.47
N LEU A 156 24.70 -6.15 2.47
CA LEU A 156 25.79 -5.25 2.08
C LEU A 156 25.33 -3.89 1.58
N ALA A 157 24.22 -3.87 0.84
CA ALA A 157 23.59 -2.64 0.39
C ALA A 157 22.89 -1.87 1.52
N GLY A 158 22.96 -2.34 2.77
CA GLY A 158 22.44 -1.66 3.94
C GLY A 158 21.02 -2.07 4.35
N ASP A 159 20.50 -3.22 3.90
CA ASP A 159 19.17 -3.71 4.29
C ASP A 159 19.12 -4.27 5.73
N TRP A 160 20.25 -4.31 6.44
CA TRP A 160 20.33 -4.68 7.86
C TRP A 160 19.79 -3.56 8.77
N ASN A 161 18.68 -3.80 9.46
CA ASN A 161 18.13 -2.86 10.43
C ASN A 161 18.28 -3.36 11.87
N ALA A 162 19.38 -2.99 12.51
CA ALA A 162 19.70 -3.40 13.87
C ALA A 162 18.60 -3.08 14.90
N SER A 163 17.77 -2.05 14.70
CA SER A 163 16.70 -1.72 15.65
C SER A 163 15.51 -2.67 15.65
N MET A 164 15.47 -3.62 14.71
CA MET A 164 14.44 -4.66 14.62
C MET A 164 14.86 -5.97 15.30
N ASP A 165 16.10 -6.05 15.76
CA ASP A 165 16.62 -7.16 16.57
C ASP A 165 15.74 -7.42 17.81
N LEU A 166 15.26 -8.65 17.98
CA LEU A 166 14.36 -9.04 19.08
C LEU A 166 15.07 -9.17 20.44
N THR A 167 16.39 -9.18 20.47
CA THR A 167 17.17 -9.18 21.72
C THR A 167 17.21 -7.80 22.38
N GLY A 168 16.90 -6.74 21.64
CA GLY A 168 17.05 -5.35 22.09
C GLY A 168 18.49 -4.85 22.09
N GLY A 169 19.46 -5.66 21.66
CA GLY A 169 20.89 -5.33 21.66
C GLY A 169 21.37 -4.46 20.49
N ASN A 170 20.52 -4.21 19.49
CA ASN A 170 20.86 -3.47 18.27
C ASN A 170 22.15 -3.99 17.60
N HIS A 171 22.27 -5.31 17.47
CA HIS A 171 23.48 -5.91 16.93
C HIS A 171 23.67 -5.57 15.45
N THR A 172 24.91 -5.26 15.08
CA THR A 172 25.35 -5.18 13.69
C THR A 172 25.38 -6.58 13.05
N PHE A 173 25.35 -6.65 11.72
CA PHE A 173 25.48 -7.92 11.02
C PHE A 173 26.79 -8.65 11.36
N LYS A 174 27.92 -7.93 11.51
CA LYS A 174 29.20 -8.51 11.94
C LYS A 174 29.12 -9.10 13.36
N GLN A 175 28.45 -8.42 14.29
CA GLN A 175 28.23 -8.96 15.64
C GLN A 175 27.34 -10.21 15.60
N MET A 176 26.28 -10.21 14.78
CA MET A 176 25.45 -11.40 14.58
C MET A 176 26.29 -12.56 14.03
N ALA A 177 27.10 -12.33 13.00
CA ALA A 177 27.96 -13.32 12.35
C ALA A 177 28.96 -14.02 13.29
N GLN A 178 29.29 -13.36 14.41
CA GLN A 178 30.23 -13.85 15.42
C GLN A 178 29.55 -14.60 16.58
N MET A 179 28.22 -14.56 16.67
CA MET A 179 27.48 -15.16 17.79
C MET A 179 27.73 -16.66 17.89
N THR A 180 27.79 -17.18 19.11
CA THR A 180 28.01 -18.60 19.40
C THR A 180 26.76 -19.31 19.91
N ASP A 181 25.71 -18.56 20.28
CA ASP A 181 24.40 -19.11 20.66
C ASP A 181 23.41 -18.97 19.49
N PRO A 182 22.97 -20.07 18.85
CA PRO A 182 22.02 -20.02 17.74
C PRO A 182 20.66 -19.43 18.16
N ARG A 183 20.28 -19.56 19.44
CA ARG A 183 19.03 -19.00 19.99
C ARG A 183 19.08 -17.48 20.10
N GLN A 184 20.27 -16.90 20.25
CA GLN A 184 20.43 -15.44 20.18
C GLN A 184 20.53 -14.98 18.73
N ALA A 185 21.33 -15.67 17.92
CA ALA A 185 21.54 -15.31 16.52
C ALA A 185 20.24 -15.24 15.71
N THR A 186 19.30 -16.16 15.94
CA THR A 186 18.00 -16.15 15.25
C THR A 186 17.12 -14.96 15.63
N LEU A 187 17.19 -14.47 16.88
CA LEU A 187 16.46 -13.27 17.31
C LEU A 187 17.07 -12.00 16.70
N VAL A 188 18.38 -12.01 16.51
CA VAL A 188 19.11 -10.91 15.85
C VAL A 188 18.86 -10.92 14.34
N TRP A 189 18.67 -12.08 13.71
CA TRP A 189 18.31 -12.18 12.30
C TRP A 189 17.00 -11.45 11.93
N GLN A 190 16.15 -11.18 12.93
CA GLN A 190 15.00 -10.30 12.80
C GLN A 190 15.36 -8.91 12.22
N ALA A 191 16.58 -8.44 12.47
CA ALA A 191 17.12 -7.21 11.90
C ALA A 191 17.09 -7.19 10.36
N TYR A 192 17.12 -8.34 9.71
CA TYR A 192 17.00 -8.50 8.26
C TYR A 192 15.58 -8.88 7.82
N GLU A 193 15.01 -9.97 8.36
CA GLU A 193 13.73 -10.55 7.88
C GLU A 193 12.53 -9.64 8.21
N ARG A 194 12.58 -8.90 9.34
CA ARG A 194 11.58 -7.91 9.77
C ARG A 194 10.13 -8.42 9.77
N GLY A 195 9.92 -9.69 10.11
CA GLY A 195 8.59 -10.29 10.29
C GLY A 195 7.75 -9.56 11.36
N SER A 196 6.43 -9.73 11.33
CA SER A 196 5.55 -9.07 12.31
C SER A 196 5.73 -9.67 13.71
N THR A 197 6.21 -8.87 14.67
CA THR A 197 6.45 -9.33 16.05
C THR A 197 5.20 -9.84 16.77
N ALA A 198 4.00 -9.49 16.30
CA ALA A 198 2.73 -10.01 16.81
C ALA A 198 2.48 -11.49 16.46
N HIS A 199 3.21 -12.03 15.48
CA HIS A 199 3.07 -13.41 15.00
C HIS A 199 4.35 -14.23 15.16
N ILE A 200 5.45 -13.60 15.59
CA ILE A 200 6.68 -14.31 15.94
C ILE A 200 6.52 -14.93 17.33
N ASN A 201 6.77 -16.23 17.42
CA ASN A 201 6.90 -17.01 18.65
C ASN A 201 8.40 -17.19 18.93
N PRO A 202 9.01 -16.35 19.80
CA PRO A 202 10.45 -16.36 20.00
C PRO A 202 10.97 -17.72 20.50
N PHE A 203 10.19 -18.43 21.32
CA PHE A 203 10.59 -19.73 21.84
C PHE A 203 10.71 -20.79 20.74
N GLN A 204 9.76 -20.84 19.81
CA GLN A 204 9.82 -21.76 18.69
C GLN A 204 10.96 -21.39 17.74
N LYS A 205 11.16 -20.09 17.46
CA LYS A 205 12.28 -19.58 16.65
C LYS A 205 13.63 -20.03 17.20
N GLN A 206 13.82 -19.90 18.51
CA GLN A 206 15.01 -20.33 19.22
C GLN A 206 15.19 -21.85 19.21
N ALA A 207 14.11 -22.62 19.40
CA ALA A 207 14.14 -24.07 19.34
C ALA A 207 14.53 -24.58 17.95
N ASP A 208 13.97 -23.99 16.88
CA ASP A 208 14.31 -24.33 15.50
C ASP A 208 15.78 -23.99 15.18
N ALA A 209 16.27 -22.83 15.61
CA ALA A 209 17.68 -22.47 15.41
C ALA A 209 18.64 -23.43 16.14
N GLN A 210 18.31 -23.81 17.37
CA GLN A 210 19.07 -24.81 18.11
C GLN A 210 19.04 -26.18 17.40
N LYS A 211 17.88 -26.57 16.86
CA LYS A 211 17.73 -27.81 16.13
C LYS A 211 18.52 -27.82 14.81
N ALA A 212 18.54 -26.69 14.08
CA ALA A 212 19.35 -26.53 12.88
C ALA A 212 20.86 -26.62 13.20
N TYR A 213 21.28 -26.04 14.33
CA TYR A 213 22.66 -26.12 14.80
C TYR A 213 23.10 -27.57 15.05
N GLU A 214 22.23 -28.39 15.65
CA GLU A 214 22.49 -29.82 15.84
C GLU A 214 22.48 -30.62 14.53
N LEU A 215 21.51 -30.37 13.66
CA LEU A 215 21.32 -31.12 12.40
C LEU A 215 22.46 -30.91 11.40
N PHE A 216 23.07 -29.72 11.38
CA PHE A 216 24.12 -29.36 10.42
C PHE A 216 25.51 -29.26 11.05
N ASP A 217 25.71 -29.88 12.22
CA ASP A 217 26.98 -29.90 12.95
C ASP A 217 27.57 -28.49 13.17
N GLY A 218 26.75 -27.52 13.59
CA GLY A 218 27.12 -26.12 13.72
C GLY A 218 28.35 -25.86 14.59
N ALA A 219 28.65 -26.75 15.54
CA ALA A 219 29.84 -26.69 16.39
C ALA A 219 31.17 -26.78 15.60
N LYS A 220 31.17 -27.32 14.38
CA LYS A 220 32.36 -27.40 13.52
C LYS A 220 32.76 -26.04 12.93
N TYR A 221 31.85 -25.07 12.93
CA TYR A 221 32.02 -23.82 12.20
C TYR A 221 32.17 -22.65 13.17
N SER A 222 33.40 -22.17 13.32
CA SER A 222 33.69 -20.92 14.04
C SER A 222 33.71 -19.75 13.05
N TYR A 223 33.39 -18.54 13.55
CA TYR A 223 33.48 -17.31 12.75
C TYR A 223 34.87 -17.17 12.13
N ASN A 224 34.91 -16.89 10.83
CA ASN A 224 36.16 -16.71 10.08
C ASN A 224 36.22 -15.28 9.53
N GLU A 225 37.03 -14.44 10.18
CA GLU A 225 37.17 -13.03 9.84
C GLU A 225 37.64 -12.81 8.39
N ILE A 226 38.60 -13.61 7.90
CA ILE A 226 39.16 -13.45 6.55
C ILE A 226 38.09 -13.77 5.49
N VAL A 227 37.37 -14.88 5.67
CA VAL A 227 36.30 -15.27 4.75
C VAL A 227 35.13 -14.30 4.82
N PHE A 228 34.81 -13.80 6.02
CA PHE A 228 33.77 -12.79 6.22
C PHE A 228 34.09 -11.49 5.50
N HIS A 229 35.29 -10.92 5.71
CA HIS A 229 35.70 -9.70 5.00
C HIS A 229 35.77 -9.94 3.48
N LYS A 230 36.26 -11.09 3.01
CA LYS A 230 36.26 -11.42 1.57
C LYS A 230 34.84 -11.48 0.99
N SER A 231 33.87 -11.93 1.77
CA SER A 231 32.48 -12.11 1.33
C SER A 231 31.65 -10.83 1.49
N PHE A 232 32.06 -9.91 2.37
CA PHE A 232 31.25 -8.76 2.79
C PHE A 232 31.95 -7.38 2.77
N ASP A 233 33.16 -7.25 2.23
CA ASP A 233 33.89 -5.97 2.23
C ASP A 233 34.46 -5.60 0.84
N ILE A 234 34.33 -4.31 0.46
CA ILE A 234 34.91 -3.67 -0.74
C ILE A 234 35.90 -2.58 -0.30
N PHE A 235 36.85 -2.92 0.57
CA PHE A 235 38.05 -2.10 0.77
C PHE A 235 39.28 -2.96 0.51
N GLY A 236 40.19 -2.42 -0.32
CA GLY A 236 41.48 -3.03 -0.60
C GLY A 236 42.23 -3.42 0.68
N PRO A 237 43.19 -4.35 0.58
CA PRO A 237 43.79 -5.00 1.73
C PRO A 237 44.48 -4.00 2.68
N LEU A 238 44.39 -4.29 3.98
CA LEU A 238 45.23 -3.69 5.02
C LEU A 238 46.72 -3.94 4.66
N LYS A 239 47.50 -2.85 4.58
CA LYS A 239 48.88 -2.74 4.05
C LYS A 239 49.91 -3.63 4.76
N PRO A 240 51.00 -4.03 4.08
CA PRO A 240 52.26 -3.25 4.18
C PRO A 240 53.13 -3.24 2.90
N GLY A 241 53.82 -2.13 2.63
CA GLY A 241 54.94 -2.07 1.68
C GLY A 241 54.70 -1.30 0.37
N GLU A 242 55.67 -0.46 0.05
CA GLU A 242 56.01 0.33 -1.15
C GLU A 242 55.35 -0.01 -2.51
N GLY A 243 55.11 1.02 -3.33
CA GLY A 243 55.20 0.93 -4.79
C GLY A 243 53.95 1.28 -5.63
N GLU A 244 54.03 2.45 -6.27
CA GLU A 244 53.48 2.84 -7.60
C GLU A 244 52.00 2.69 -7.98
N SER A 245 51.48 3.80 -8.51
CA SER A 245 50.20 3.99 -9.20
C SER A 245 50.09 3.26 -10.54
N LYS A 246 48.91 2.71 -10.88
CA LYS A 246 48.46 2.54 -12.29
C LYS A 246 46.93 2.44 -12.42
N GLU A 247 46.39 3.25 -13.32
CA GLU A 247 45.03 3.14 -13.88
C GLU A 247 44.87 1.81 -14.63
N VAL A 248 43.68 1.20 -14.54
CA VAL A 248 43.25 0.15 -15.48
C VAL A 248 41.82 0.41 -15.92
N VAL A 249 41.67 0.71 -17.20
CA VAL A 249 40.42 0.80 -17.97
C VAL A 249 39.96 -0.62 -18.33
N LEU A 250 38.70 -0.96 -18.07
CA LEU A 250 38.06 -2.15 -18.66
C LEU A 250 36.87 -1.73 -19.53
N SER A 251 36.98 -2.02 -20.82
CA SER A 251 35.93 -1.86 -21.83
C SER A 251 34.95 -3.03 -21.79
N LEU A 252 33.67 -2.74 -22.03
CA LEU A 252 32.65 -3.75 -22.30
C LEU A 252 32.06 -3.48 -23.69
N CYS A 253 32.02 -4.54 -24.51
CA CYS A 253 31.51 -4.55 -25.87
C CYS A 253 29.99 -4.36 -25.93
N GLU A 254 29.52 -3.60 -26.93
CA GLU A 254 28.11 -3.51 -27.34
C GLU A 254 27.75 -4.61 -28.36
N SER A 255 26.52 -5.13 -28.29
CA SER A 255 25.62 -5.26 -29.46
C SER A 255 24.25 -5.82 -29.05
N GLY A 256 23.17 -5.17 -29.55
CA GLY A 256 21.79 -5.64 -29.41
C GLY A 256 20.75 -4.53 -29.50
N SER A 257 20.37 -4.13 -30.71
CA SER A 257 19.49 -3.03 -31.07
C SER A 257 17.98 -3.34 -30.92
N TYR A 258 17.20 -2.43 -30.32
CA TYR A 258 15.76 -2.24 -30.64
C TYR A 258 15.31 -0.77 -30.55
N SER A 259 14.80 -0.30 -31.70
CA SER A 259 13.86 0.80 -32.02
C SER A 259 13.91 2.18 -31.33
N LYS A 260 14.09 3.20 -32.17
CA LYS A 260 14.06 4.65 -31.94
C LYS A 260 12.72 5.18 -31.41
N GLY A 261 12.77 5.94 -30.31
CA GLY A 261 11.82 6.99 -29.96
C GLY A 261 12.58 8.30 -29.69
N VAL A 262 12.22 9.37 -30.40
CA VAL A 262 12.90 10.67 -30.40
C VAL A 262 12.57 11.45 -29.11
N PHE A 263 13.59 11.81 -28.33
CA PHE A 263 13.49 12.83 -27.27
C PHE A 263 14.63 13.85 -27.40
N GLY A 264 14.30 15.09 -27.00
CA GLY A 264 14.98 16.34 -27.28
C GLY A 264 16.41 16.53 -26.75
N LYS A 265 16.90 17.74 -26.95
CA LYS A 265 18.24 18.09 -27.41
C LYS A 265 19.17 18.47 -26.26
N ASP A 266 19.52 17.52 -25.41
CA ASP A 266 20.44 17.70 -24.27
C ASP A 266 21.38 16.48 -24.23
N ARG A 267 22.39 16.45 -25.12
CA ARG A 267 23.32 15.32 -25.33
C ARG A 267 24.43 15.24 -24.26
N THR A 268 24.06 15.17 -22.98
CA THR A 268 24.97 14.72 -21.92
C THR A 268 24.23 13.76 -21.00
N GLY A 269 24.07 12.51 -21.47
CA GLY A 269 23.70 11.36 -20.64
C GLY A 269 24.80 10.95 -19.66
N LYS A 270 25.32 11.91 -18.89
CA LYS A 270 25.99 11.67 -17.63
C LYS A 270 25.06 12.23 -16.56
N VAL A 271 24.24 11.36 -15.99
CA VAL A 271 23.78 11.62 -14.62
C VAL A 271 25.03 11.40 -13.77
N ASN A 272 25.72 12.48 -13.43
CA ASN A 272 26.73 12.43 -12.40
C ASN A 272 26.00 12.04 -11.10
N TYR A 273 26.10 10.78 -10.70
CA TYR A 273 26.01 10.44 -9.27
C TYR A 273 27.30 10.93 -8.62
N THR A 274 27.52 12.25 -8.62
CA THR A 274 28.30 12.85 -7.54
C THR A 274 27.54 12.46 -6.28
N SER A 275 28.18 11.63 -5.44
CA SER A 275 27.80 11.38 -4.05
C SER A 275 26.96 12.53 -3.52
N TYR A 276 25.65 12.32 -3.39
CA TYR A 276 24.75 13.32 -2.83
C TYR A 276 25.22 13.53 -1.39
N ASN A 277 26.07 14.53 -1.19
CA ASN A 277 26.62 14.81 0.11
C ASN A 277 25.46 15.41 0.90
N ALA A 278 24.73 14.56 1.61
CA ALA A 278 23.58 14.92 2.43
C ALA A 278 23.93 15.95 3.53
N SER A 279 25.20 16.30 3.65
CA SER A 279 25.71 17.37 4.50
C SER A 279 25.08 18.73 4.20
N ASP A 280 24.65 18.99 2.96
CA ASP A 280 24.27 20.34 2.52
C ASP A 280 22.89 20.46 1.85
N ILE A 281 22.01 19.45 1.92
CA ILE A 281 20.63 19.59 1.44
C ILE A 281 19.71 20.17 2.54
N THR A 282 18.81 21.07 2.17
CA THR A 282 17.77 21.57 3.08
C THR A 282 16.64 20.56 3.23
N LEU A 283 15.87 20.64 4.33
CA LEU A 283 14.71 19.76 4.51
C LEU A 283 13.66 19.92 3.40
N TYR A 284 13.49 21.13 2.88
CA TYR A 284 12.55 21.39 1.79
C TYR A 284 13.02 20.76 0.47
N GLU A 285 14.29 20.90 0.12
CA GLU A 285 14.86 20.27 -1.09
C GLU A 285 14.72 18.75 -1.03
N LEU A 286 15.03 18.14 0.11
CA LEU A 286 14.86 16.71 0.32
C LEU A 286 13.40 16.27 0.16
N TRP A 287 12.47 17.00 0.77
CA TRP A 287 11.05 16.75 0.59
C TRP A 287 10.60 16.95 -0.87
N PHE A 288 11.14 17.94 -1.57
CA PHE A 288 10.77 18.27 -2.94
C PHE A 288 11.24 17.20 -3.93
N GLU A 289 12.43 16.65 -3.72
CA GLU A 289 12.95 15.50 -4.46
C GLU A 289 12.06 14.26 -4.26
N TRP A 290 11.76 13.91 -3.01
CA TRP A 290 10.81 12.85 -2.69
C TRP A 290 9.43 13.09 -3.33
N TYR A 291 8.92 14.32 -3.28
CA TYR A 291 7.65 14.67 -3.92
C TYR A 291 7.69 14.45 -5.44
N ASN A 292 8.76 14.87 -6.11
CA ASN A 292 8.91 14.73 -7.55
C ASN A 292 9.08 13.29 -8.01
N LEU A 293 9.78 12.45 -7.24
CA LEU A 293 10.06 11.06 -7.60
C LEU A 293 8.95 10.09 -7.17
N VAL A 294 8.26 10.37 -6.06
CA VAL A 294 7.27 9.44 -5.49
C VAL A 294 5.84 9.94 -5.68
N ILE A 295 5.55 11.20 -5.35
CA ILE A 295 4.17 11.69 -5.30
C ILE A 295 3.68 12.16 -6.67
N LYS A 296 4.48 12.96 -7.38
CA LYS A 296 4.13 13.55 -8.68
C LYS A 296 3.82 12.49 -9.76
N PRO A 297 4.62 11.42 -9.94
CA PRO A 297 4.32 10.37 -10.93
C PRO A 297 3.29 9.34 -10.45
N SER A 298 2.92 9.33 -9.16
CA SER A 298 1.95 8.35 -8.64
C SER A 298 0.56 8.46 -9.28
N ASN A 299 -0.22 7.38 -9.18
CA ASN A 299 -1.63 7.32 -9.58
C ASN A 299 -2.58 8.06 -8.62
N LEU A 300 -2.05 8.87 -7.69
CA LEU A 300 -2.87 9.67 -6.79
C LEU A 300 -3.65 10.73 -7.58
N ALA A 301 -4.88 11.01 -7.13
CA ALA A 301 -5.67 12.09 -7.71
C ALA A 301 -4.95 13.43 -7.58
N GLU A 302 -5.12 14.32 -8.57
CA GLU A 302 -4.46 15.63 -8.62
C GLU A 302 -4.71 16.50 -7.39
N THR A 303 -5.92 16.41 -6.82
CA THR A 303 -6.26 17.09 -5.55
C THR A 303 -5.42 16.61 -4.37
N THR A 304 -5.00 15.34 -4.39
CA THR A 304 -4.13 14.76 -3.37
C THR A 304 -2.69 15.21 -3.57
N LYS A 305 -2.20 15.22 -4.81
CA LYS A 305 -0.87 15.75 -5.17
C LYS A 305 -0.73 17.22 -4.76
N ASN A 306 -1.72 18.06 -5.07
CA ASN A 306 -1.75 19.45 -4.64
C ASN A 306 -1.70 19.62 -3.12
N LYS A 307 -2.33 18.73 -2.34
CA LYS A 307 -2.26 18.76 -0.87
C LYS A 307 -0.85 18.44 -0.35
N TYR A 308 -0.11 17.53 -1.00
CA TYR A 308 1.30 17.32 -0.69
C TYR A 308 2.10 18.58 -1.03
N PHE A 309 1.92 19.15 -2.22
CA PHE A 309 2.63 20.36 -2.65
C PHE A 309 2.44 21.54 -1.68
N ILE A 310 1.20 21.79 -1.24
CA ILE A 310 0.88 22.83 -0.23
C ILE A 310 1.62 22.56 1.09
N ARG A 311 1.74 21.30 1.53
CA ARG A 311 2.52 20.96 2.73
C ARG A 311 4.01 21.20 2.54
N GLY A 312 4.53 21.02 1.33
CA GLY A 312 5.87 21.47 0.94
C GLY A 312 6.13 22.95 1.22
N SER A 313 5.20 23.82 0.82
CA SER A 313 5.28 25.26 1.13
C SER A 313 5.30 25.55 2.63
N ILE A 314 4.60 24.74 3.44
CA ILE A 314 4.63 24.82 4.91
C ILE A 314 5.99 24.36 5.45
N ILE A 315 6.54 23.26 4.94
CA ILE A 315 7.90 22.79 5.29
C ILE A 315 8.92 23.90 5.00
N ARG A 316 8.85 24.51 3.82
CA ARG A 316 9.71 25.64 3.45
C ARG A 316 9.58 26.82 4.41
N LYS A 317 8.35 27.17 4.81
CA LYS A 317 8.10 28.28 5.74
C LYS A 317 8.63 27.99 7.16
N LEU A 318 8.50 26.75 7.64
CA LEU A 318 8.92 26.37 9.01
C LEU A 318 10.43 26.12 9.12
N PHE A 319 11.04 25.56 8.08
CA PHE A 319 12.44 25.11 8.12
C PHE A 319 13.38 25.97 7.27
N GLY A 320 12.87 26.76 6.31
CA GLY A 320 13.68 27.65 5.49
C GLY A 320 14.85 26.92 4.83
N ASN A 321 16.03 27.51 4.95
CA ASN A 321 17.29 26.96 4.43
C ASN A 321 18.01 26.04 5.45
N GLN A 322 17.31 25.56 6.48
CA GLN A 322 17.92 24.69 7.47
C GLN A 322 18.29 23.34 6.84
N LYS A 323 19.59 23.02 6.90
CA LYS A 323 20.14 21.75 6.41
C LYS A 323 19.60 20.59 7.22
N VAL A 324 19.23 19.51 6.54
CA VAL A 324 18.52 18.37 7.15
C VAL A 324 19.35 17.68 8.25
N ASN A 325 20.66 17.57 8.06
CA ASN A 325 21.61 17.00 9.01
C ASN A 325 21.80 17.83 10.29
N LYS A 326 21.43 19.12 10.29
CA LYS A 326 21.53 20.02 11.46
C LYS A 326 20.23 20.06 12.27
N ILE A 327 19.19 19.33 11.86
CA ILE A 327 17.91 19.28 12.57
C ILE A 327 18.00 18.23 13.68
N LYS A 328 18.08 18.70 14.94
CA LYS A 328 17.96 17.85 16.13
C LYS A 328 16.48 17.54 16.42
N HIS A 329 16.21 16.37 17.00
CA HIS A 329 14.86 15.97 17.45
C HIS A 329 14.16 17.05 18.30
N SER A 330 14.84 17.64 19.29
CA SER A 330 14.26 18.69 20.13
C SER A 330 13.92 19.97 19.37
N ALA A 331 14.73 20.36 18.38
CA ALA A 331 14.46 21.51 17.54
C ALA A 331 13.28 21.26 16.60
N TYR A 332 13.15 20.03 16.09
CA TYR A 332 12.02 19.60 15.28
C TYR A 332 10.72 19.60 16.08
N GLN A 333 10.71 19.01 17.29
CA GLN A 333 9.54 19.02 18.18
C GLN A 333 9.09 20.43 18.53
N ARG A 334 10.02 21.37 18.81
CA ARG A 334 9.66 22.79 19.05
C ARG A 334 8.95 23.41 17.86
N LYS A 335 9.45 23.20 16.64
CA LYS A 335 8.81 23.69 15.41
C LYS A 335 7.43 23.07 15.18
N LEU A 336 7.27 21.77 15.46
CA LEU A 336 5.97 21.11 15.42
C LEU A 336 5.00 21.67 16.47
N ASN A 337 5.47 21.99 17.68
CA ASN A 337 4.65 22.60 18.72
C ASN A 337 4.16 24.00 18.30
N THR A 338 5.03 24.85 17.75
CA THR A 338 4.64 26.16 17.22
C THR A 338 3.64 26.03 16.05
N TYR A 339 3.80 25.02 15.20
CA TYR A 339 2.81 24.72 14.16
C TYR A 339 1.48 24.22 14.79
N ALA A 340 1.55 23.41 15.83
CA ALA A 340 0.40 22.86 16.55
C ALA A 340 -0.46 23.93 17.25
N GLU A 341 0.10 25.08 17.63
CA GLU A 341 -0.67 26.22 18.18
C GLU A 341 -1.74 26.74 17.22
N LYS A 342 -1.45 26.70 15.91
CA LYS A 342 -2.33 27.27 14.87
C LYS A 342 -3.17 26.23 14.14
N TYR A 343 -2.75 24.96 14.14
CA TYR A 343 -3.33 23.91 13.31
C TYR A 343 -3.79 22.70 14.12
N THR A 344 -4.76 21.95 13.58
CA THR A 344 -5.33 20.76 14.26
C THR A 344 -4.35 19.60 14.29
N LYS A 345 -4.53 18.68 15.26
CA LYS A 345 -3.70 17.45 15.40
C LYS A 345 -3.57 16.66 14.09
N ASN A 346 -4.64 16.60 13.30
CA ASN A 346 -4.65 15.93 12.00
C ASN A 346 -3.76 16.63 10.95
N HIS A 347 -3.70 17.96 10.94
CA HIS A 347 -2.82 18.72 10.06
C HIS A 347 -1.35 18.53 10.45
N VAL A 348 -1.04 18.63 11.74
CA VAL A 348 0.31 18.40 12.28
C VAL A 348 0.79 16.98 11.96
N ARG A 349 -0.07 15.97 12.18
CA ARG A 349 0.23 14.57 11.85
C ARG A 349 0.59 14.37 10.38
N ARG A 350 -0.17 14.98 9.46
CA ARG A 350 0.08 14.87 8.02
C ARG A 350 1.37 15.56 7.59
N LEU A 351 1.65 16.73 8.14
CA LEU A 351 2.92 17.43 7.90
C LEU A 351 4.09 16.55 8.36
N ASN A 352 4.04 16.02 9.59
CA ASN A 352 5.05 15.10 10.10
C ASN A 352 5.20 13.85 9.22
N SER A 353 4.07 13.27 8.78
CA SER A 353 4.10 12.08 7.91
C SER A 353 4.80 12.33 6.58
N ASP A 354 4.63 13.49 5.96
CA ASP A 354 5.31 13.83 4.71
C ASP A 354 6.82 13.99 4.93
N ILE A 355 7.22 14.66 6.01
CA ILE A 355 8.63 14.85 6.39
C ILE A 355 9.28 13.51 6.71
N LYS A 356 8.63 12.65 7.51
CA LYS A 356 9.11 11.30 7.84
C LYS A 356 9.35 10.46 6.59
N LYS A 357 8.41 10.50 5.62
CA LYS A 357 8.58 9.78 4.35
C LYS A 357 9.74 10.30 3.50
N ALA A 358 9.96 11.61 3.46
CA ALA A 358 11.10 12.19 2.76
C ALA A 358 12.44 11.78 3.39
N ILE A 359 12.53 11.75 4.73
CA ILE A 359 13.73 11.26 5.44
C ILE A 359 13.94 9.77 5.19
N GLN A 360 12.89 8.95 5.29
CA GLN A 360 12.97 7.53 4.99
C GLN A 360 13.35 7.24 3.53
N PHE A 361 12.90 8.08 2.60
CA PHE A 361 13.32 8.02 1.20
C PHE A 361 14.81 8.29 1.06
N ALA A 362 15.30 9.40 1.62
CA ALA A 362 16.72 9.73 1.62
C ALA A 362 17.58 8.60 2.21
N LYS A 363 17.17 8.05 3.36
CA LYS A 363 17.88 6.94 4.01
C LYS A 363 18.02 5.70 3.12
N ARG A 364 17.04 5.42 2.24
CA ARG A 364 17.11 4.32 1.27
C ARG A 364 18.16 4.55 0.19
N ASP A 365 18.52 5.81 -0.08
CA ASP A 365 19.62 6.18 -0.98
C ASP A 365 21.00 6.10 -0.29
N GLY A 366 21.08 5.50 0.91
CA GLY A 366 22.32 5.39 1.69
C GLY A 366 22.74 6.69 2.39
N ILE A 367 21.89 7.72 2.36
CA ILE A 367 22.15 9.00 3.02
C ILE A 367 22.06 8.82 4.55
N LEU A 368 23.19 9.01 5.23
CA LEU A 368 23.31 8.92 6.69
C LEU A 368 22.65 10.13 7.39
N LEU A 369 21.36 10.02 7.68
CA LEU A 369 20.59 11.03 8.43
C LEU A 369 20.01 10.44 9.71
N SER A 370 20.12 11.20 10.81
CA SER A 370 19.35 10.90 12.02
C SER A 370 17.86 11.13 11.78
N ASP A 371 16.99 10.19 12.20
CA ASP A 371 15.54 10.38 12.09
C ASP A 371 15.03 11.28 13.23
N PHE A 372 15.06 12.59 13.02
CA PHE A 372 14.51 13.53 13.99
C PHE A 372 12.96 13.54 14.03
N THR A 373 12.29 12.76 13.16
CA THR A 373 10.83 12.60 13.18
C THR A 373 10.37 11.39 13.98
N ASP A 374 11.30 10.54 14.39
CA ASP A 374 10.98 9.39 15.20
C ASP A 374 10.69 9.78 16.65
N GLY A 375 9.71 9.14 17.28
CA GLY A 375 9.29 9.44 18.66
C GLY A 375 8.61 10.80 18.88
N VAL A 376 8.34 11.58 17.83
CA VAL A 376 7.73 12.92 18.00
C VAL A 376 6.29 12.84 18.50
N VAL A 377 5.99 13.68 19.48
CA VAL A 377 4.65 13.78 20.05
C VAL A 377 3.81 14.70 19.17
N ILE A 378 2.77 14.15 18.56
CA ILE A 378 1.85 14.91 17.73
C ILE A 378 0.78 15.59 18.58
N ALA A 379 1.01 16.86 18.88
CA ALA A 379 0.02 17.77 19.43
C ALA A 379 -0.74 18.52 18.31
N GLY A 380 -1.74 19.30 18.69
CA GLY A 380 -2.47 20.18 17.79
C GLY A 380 -3.57 20.89 18.53
N ARG A 381 -3.95 22.07 18.06
CA ARG A 381 -5.09 22.81 18.60
C ARG A 381 -6.30 21.89 18.60
N GLN A 382 -6.92 21.75 19.77
CA GLN A 382 -8.20 21.07 19.89
C GLN A 382 -9.22 21.98 19.23
N PHE A 383 -9.51 21.70 17.97
CA PHE A 383 -10.77 22.15 17.40
C PHE A 383 -11.80 21.20 17.97
N VAL A 384 -12.46 21.61 19.05
CA VAL A 384 -13.79 21.10 19.35
C VAL A 384 -14.65 21.63 18.19
N LYS A 385 -14.70 20.86 17.10
CA LYS A 385 -15.95 20.85 16.34
C LYS A 385 -16.84 20.03 17.24
N ASP A 386 -17.82 20.66 17.87
CA ASP A 386 -18.88 19.92 18.54
C ASP A 386 -19.30 18.80 17.58
N ALA A 387 -19.37 17.56 18.08
CA ALA A 387 -19.85 16.44 17.27
C ALA A 387 -21.23 16.77 16.66
N ASP A 388 -21.94 17.69 17.31
CA ASP A 388 -23.21 18.30 16.95
C ASP A 388 -23.24 19.03 15.59
N ASP A 389 -22.10 19.42 15.01
CA ASP A 389 -22.09 20.29 13.82
C ASP A 389 -22.11 19.56 12.45
N LYS A 390 -22.11 18.22 12.41
CA LYS A 390 -21.87 17.47 11.15
C LYS A 390 -23.11 16.98 10.42
N TYR A 391 -24.23 16.76 11.10
CA TYR A 391 -25.46 16.20 10.55
C TYR A 391 -26.68 16.66 11.38
N LEU A 392 -27.91 16.37 10.93
CA LEU A 392 -29.12 16.70 11.70
C LEU A 392 -29.35 15.63 12.79
N HIS A 393 -29.52 16.07 14.05
CA HIS A 393 -29.69 15.18 15.20
C HIS A 393 -31.15 14.82 15.50
N SER A 394 -32.10 15.53 14.90
CA SER A 394 -33.52 15.31 15.13
C SER A 394 -34.22 14.78 13.89
N ILE A 395 -35.04 13.73 14.07
CA ILE A 395 -35.98 13.24 13.06
C ILE A 395 -36.95 14.36 12.63
N SER A 396 -37.33 15.25 13.57
CA SER A 396 -38.19 16.38 13.27
C SER A 396 -37.51 17.34 12.29
N ASP A 397 -36.23 17.67 12.51
CA ASP A 397 -35.51 18.60 11.63
C ASP A 397 -35.22 17.99 10.26
N TYR A 398 -34.90 16.69 10.22
CA TYR A 398 -34.83 15.96 8.95
C TYR A 398 -36.14 16.07 8.15
N LYS A 399 -37.29 15.84 8.80
CA LYS A 399 -38.60 15.97 8.15
C LYS A 399 -38.88 17.40 7.67
N LYS A 400 -38.58 18.42 8.48
CA LYS A 400 -38.72 19.83 8.07
C LYS A 400 -37.91 20.13 6.81
N VAL A 401 -36.66 19.68 6.76
CA VAL A 401 -35.79 19.86 5.58
C VAL A 401 -36.36 19.16 4.35
N ILE A 402 -36.80 17.90 4.47
CA ILE A 402 -37.43 17.17 3.35
C ILE A 402 -38.67 17.90 2.84
N SER A 403 -39.60 18.26 3.73
CA SER A 403 -40.84 18.96 3.35
C SER A 403 -40.55 20.33 2.73
N TYR A 404 -39.59 21.08 3.26
CA TYR A 404 -39.18 22.36 2.67
C TYR A 404 -38.65 22.16 1.25
N LEU A 405 -37.76 21.19 1.04
CA LEU A 405 -37.19 20.92 -0.27
C LEU A 405 -38.28 20.51 -1.27
N GLU A 406 -39.15 19.56 -0.89
CA GLU A 406 -40.26 19.09 -1.73
C GLU A 406 -41.22 20.21 -2.16
N ASN A 407 -41.50 21.16 -1.25
CA ASN A 407 -42.39 22.30 -1.53
C ASN A 407 -41.75 23.42 -2.37
N ASN A 408 -40.43 23.40 -2.56
CA ASN A 408 -39.69 24.44 -3.28
C ASN A 408 -38.98 23.91 -4.53
N LEU A 409 -39.33 22.70 -5.00
CA LEU A 409 -38.76 22.12 -6.21
C LEU A 409 -39.21 22.89 -7.45
N ASP A 410 -38.30 23.67 -8.01
CA ASP A 410 -38.51 24.43 -9.25
C ASP A 410 -37.22 24.45 -10.08
N TYR A 411 -37.24 23.76 -11.22
CA TYR A 411 -36.07 23.65 -12.09
C TYR A 411 -35.70 24.99 -12.73
N SER A 412 -36.68 25.85 -13.00
CA SER A 412 -36.45 27.18 -13.57
C SER A 412 -35.69 28.09 -12.60
N ASN A 413 -35.91 27.90 -11.30
CA ASN A 413 -35.21 28.65 -10.26
C ASN A 413 -33.88 28.01 -9.87
N SER A 414 -33.88 26.72 -9.48
CA SER A 414 -32.64 26.05 -9.08
C SER A 414 -32.72 24.52 -9.12
N ILE A 415 -31.75 23.89 -9.78
CA ILE A 415 -31.54 22.43 -9.72
C ILE A 415 -31.03 21.94 -8.35
N VAL A 416 -30.48 22.84 -7.52
CA VAL A 416 -29.76 22.46 -6.29
C VAL A 416 -30.71 21.86 -5.24
N TYR A 417 -31.97 22.27 -5.18
CA TYR A 417 -32.94 21.70 -4.24
C TYR A 417 -33.28 20.24 -4.58
N TYR A 418 -33.37 19.89 -5.86
CA TYR A 418 -33.48 18.49 -6.30
C TYR A 418 -32.27 17.67 -5.87
N LEU A 419 -31.05 18.22 -6.05
CA LEU A 419 -29.82 17.57 -5.61
C LEU A 419 -29.80 17.33 -4.09
N LEU A 420 -30.13 18.35 -3.29
CA LEU A 420 -30.19 18.22 -1.83
C LEU A 420 -31.22 17.17 -1.42
N LEU A 421 -32.41 17.17 -2.02
CA LEU A 421 -33.45 16.18 -1.74
C LEU A 421 -32.96 14.76 -1.99
N VAL A 422 -32.32 14.52 -3.15
CA VAL A 422 -31.74 13.20 -3.46
C VAL A 422 -30.66 12.83 -2.46
N LEU A 423 -29.77 13.74 -2.06
CA LEU A 423 -28.75 13.47 -1.05
C LEU A 423 -29.36 13.03 0.29
N PHE A 424 -30.41 13.71 0.75
CA PHE A 424 -31.10 13.39 2.00
C PHE A 424 -31.99 12.13 1.93
N LYS A 425 -32.41 11.70 0.73
CA LYS A 425 -33.24 10.49 0.53
C LYS A 425 -32.46 9.24 0.10
N THR A 426 -31.18 9.38 -0.28
CA THR A 426 -30.37 8.25 -0.79
C THR A 426 -29.03 8.05 -0.08
N GLY A 427 -28.54 9.07 0.64
CA GLY A 427 -27.23 9.04 1.28
C GLY A 427 -26.03 8.95 0.33
N LEU A 428 -26.23 9.28 -0.95
CA LEU A 428 -25.14 9.42 -1.92
C LEU A 428 -24.11 10.45 -1.44
N ARG A 429 -22.83 10.25 -1.79
CA ARG A 429 -21.84 11.33 -1.65
C ARG A 429 -22.17 12.41 -2.68
N VAL A 430 -21.91 13.69 -2.36
CA VAL A 430 -22.17 14.81 -3.29
C VAL A 430 -21.63 14.55 -4.69
N GLY A 431 -20.37 14.13 -4.81
CA GLY A 431 -19.77 13.82 -6.11
C GLY A 431 -20.38 12.59 -6.81
N GLU A 432 -20.94 11.62 -6.07
CA GLU A 432 -21.67 10.48 -6.64
C GLU A 432 -23.01 10.96 -7.21
N ALA A 433 -23.74 11.79 -6.47
CA ALA A 433 -25.01 12.37 -6.92
C ALA A 433 -24.83 13.27 -8.15
N LEU A 434 -23.82 14.16 -8.16
CA LEU A 434 -23.50 15.02 -9.32
C LEU A 434 -23.12 14.23 -10.58
N ALA A 435 -22.71 12.96 -10.43
CA ALA A 435 -22.33 12.11 -11.55
C ALA A 435 -23.49 11.30 -12.15
N LEU A 436 -24.67 11.36 -11.54
CA LEU A 436 -25.85 10.64 -12.02
C LEU A 436 -26.31 11.20 -13.36
N THR A 437 -26.58 10.28 -14.29
CA THR A 437 -27.23 10.55 -15.56
C THR A 437 -28.63 9.95 -15.57
N TRP A 438 -29.47 10.35 -16.53
CA TRP A 438 -30.82 9.78 -16.64
C TRP A 438 -30.82 8.27 -16.93
N ASP A 439 -29.71 7.73 -17.46
CA ASP A 439 -29.51 6.31 -17.72
C ASP A 439 -29.18 5.51 -16.45
N ASP A 440 -28.81 6.18 -15.36
CA ASP A 440 -28.51 5.56 -14.07
C ASP A 440 -29.77 5.31 -13.22
N VAL A 441 -30.93 5.81 -13.66
CA VAL A 441 -32.20 5.71 -12.92
C VAL A 441 -33.10 4.69 -13.61
N ASN A 442 -33.39 3.60 -12.91
CA ASN A 442 -34.41 2.65 -13.32
C ASN A 442 -35.75 3.06 -12.68
N PHE A 443 -36.67 3.60 -13.50
CA PHE A 443 -37.99 4.05 -13.05
C PHE A 443 -38.99 2.90 -12.86
N GLU A 444 -38.72 1.73 -13.43
CA GLU A 444 -39.56 0.53 -13.28
C GLU A 444 -39.27 -0.15 -11.95
N ASP A 445 -38.00 -0.44 -11.68
CA ASP A 445 -37.55 -1.08 -10.43
C ASP A 445 -37.39 -0.08 -9.28
N LEU A 446 -37.51 1.23 -9.56
CA LEU A 446 -37.30 2.32 -8.61
C LEU A 446 -35.91 2.26 -7.95
N GLU A 447 -34.88 2.28 -8.78
CA GLU A 447 -33.48 2.16 -8.33
C GLU A 447 -32.57 3.21 -8.99
N ILE A 448 -31.53 3.62 -8.27
CA ILE A 448 -30.43 4.45 -8.78
C ILE A 448 -29.13 3.68 -8.70
N LYS A 449 -28.43 3.55 -9.83
CA LYS A 449 -27.09 2.96 -9.89
C LYS A 449 -26.02 4.04 -9.75
N THR A 450 -25.06 3.84 -8.86
CA THR A 450 -23.91 4.73 -8.71
C THR A 450 -22.60 3.96 -8.85
N TYR A 451 -21.69 4.49 -9.66
CA TYR A 451 -20.39 3.85 -9.94
C TYR A 451 -19.29 4.82 -10.35
N ARG A 452 -19.57 6.13 -10.35
CA ARG A 452 -18.63 7.20 -10.75
C ARG A 452 -18.86 8.43 -9.90
N ARG A 453 -17.95 9.40 -10.01
CA ARG A 453 -18.03 10.69 -9.30
C ARG A 453 -17.77 11.84 -10.26
N PHE A 454 -18.40 12.97 -10.01
CA PHE A 454 -18.21 14.21 -10.76
C PHE A 454 -17.84 15.34 -9.79
N SER A 455 -16.93 16.20 -10.22
CA SER A 455 -16.50 17.38 -9.46
C SER A 455 -17.05 18.63 -10.12
N GLY A 456 -18.11 19.22 -9.57
CA GLY A 456 -18.66 20.50 -10.06
C GLY A 456 -17.61 21.62 -10.12
N ASP A 457 -16.67 21.64 -9.16
CA ASP A 457 -15.59 22.65 -9.14
C ASP A 457 -14.57 22.50 -10.30
N LYS A 458 -14.49 21.31 -10.91
CA LYS A 458 -13.48 20.98 -11.94
C LYS A 458 -14.10 20.65 -13.29
N GLY A 459 -15.40 20.40 -13.35
CA GLY A 459 -16.09 19.92 -14.54
C GLY A 459 -15.67 18.52 -14.98
N THR A 460 -15.13 17.67 -14.10
CA THR A 460 -14.54 16.38 -14.48
C THR A 460 -15.16 15.18 -13.78
N PHE A 461 -15.29 14.08 -14.53
CA PHE A 461 -15.58 12.75 -14.01
C PHE A 461 -14.34 12.09 -13.41
N SER A 462 -14.56 11.22 -12.45
CA SER A 462 -13.53 10.42 -11.80
C SER A 462 -14.09 9.07 -11.37
N PRO A 463 -13.23 8.03 -11.26
CA PRO A 463 -13.65 6.71 -10.80
C PRO A 463 -14.18 6.75 -9.35
N PRO A 464 -14.94 5.72 -8.94
CA PRO A 464 -15.46 5.62 -7.59
C PRO A 464 -14.30 5.60 -6.58
N LYS A 465 -14.53 6.17 -5.39
CA LYS A 465 -13.45 6.30 -4.38
C LYS A 465 -13.05 4.95 -3.80
N THR A 466 -14.01 4.04 -3.67
CA THR A 466 -13.84 2.69 -3.13
C THR A 466 -14.66 1.71 -3.97
N LYS A 467 -14.32 0.42 -3.94
CA LYS A 467 -15.14 -0.62 -4.59
C LYS A 467 -16.60 -0.61 -4.09
N THR A 468 -16.78 -0.36 -2.79
CA THR A 468 -18.10 -0.21 -2.15
C THR A 468 -18.92 1.00 -2.59
N SER A 469 -18.31 1.96 -3.31
CA SER A 469 -19.09 3.05 -3.92
C SER A 469 -19.90 2.57 -5.12
N ILE A 470 -19.55 1.44 -5.75
CA ILE A 470 -20.30 0.84 -6.85
C ILE A 470 -21.47 0.06 -6.26
N ARG A 471 -22.69 0.58 -6.40
CA ARG A 471 -23.90 0.00 -5.79
C ARG A 471 -25.17 0.50 -6.45
N THR A 472 -26.26 -0.20 -6.16
CA THR A 472 -27.63 0.20 -6.49
C THR A 472 -28.34 0.64 -5.22
N ILE A 473 -29.14 1.70 -5.31
CA ILE A 473 -29.85 2.30 -4.19
C ILE A 473 -31.35 2.32 -4.53
N PRO A 474 -32.21 1.68 -3.72
CA PRO A 474 -33.64 1.76 -3.91
C PRO A 474 -34.13 3.18 -3.61
N ILE A 475 -35.11 3.65 -4.38
CA ILE A 475 -35.78 4.94 -4.18
C ILE A 475 -37.28 4.73 -3.99
N SER A 476 -37.91 5.63 -3.24
CA SER A 476 -39.37 5.63 -3.09
C SER A 476 -40.06 6.03 -4.40
N GLN A 477 -41.28 5.52 -4.63
CA GLN A 477 -42.12 5.91 -5.77
C GLN A 477 -42.29 7.43 -5.87
N SER A 478 -42.47 8.13 -4.74
CA SER A 478 -42.59 9.60 -4.73
C SER A 478 -41.35 10.31 -5.26
N LEU A 479 -40.15 9.86 -4.87
CA LEU A 479 -38.89 10.37 -5.43
C LEU A 479 -38.76 10.05 -6.93
N GLY A 480 -39.17 8.84 -7.35
CA GLY A 480 -39.20 8.46 -8.77
C GLY A 480 -40.09 9.40 -9.60
N LEU A 481 -41.28 9.73 -9.11
CA LEU A 481 -42.19 10.68 -9.75
C LEU A 481 -41.59 12.10 -9.82
N ILE A 482 -40.97 12.57 -8.75
CA ILE A 482 -40.26 13.85 -8.71
C ILE A 482 -39.16 13.90 -9.77
N LEU A 483 -38.34 12.84 -9.87
CA LEU A 483 -37.28 12.74 -10.86
C LEU A 483 -37.81 12.67 -12.29
N LYS A 484 -38.93 11.98 -12.51
CA LYS A 484 -39.59 11.92 -13.83
C LYS A 484 -40.08 13.30 -14.26
N ARG A 485 -40.73 14.04 -13.37
CA ARG A 485 -41.14 15.43 -13.64
C ARG A 485 -39.95 16.33 -13.92
N LEU A 486 -38.88 16.22 -13.13
CA LEU A 486 -37.64 16.96 -13.37
C LEU A 486 -37.06 16.66 -14.76
N LYS A 487 -37.11 15.39 -15.21
CA LYS A 487 -36.65 14.99 -16.55
C LYS A 487 -37.43 15.71 -17.64
N ASP A 488 -38.75 15.75 -17.51
CA ASP A 488 -39.64 16.42 -18.47
C ASP A 488 -39.40 17.94 -18.48
N ASP A 489 -39.36 18.58 -17.30
CA ASP A 489 -39.09 20.02 -17.16
C ASP A 489 -37.72 20.40 -17.75
N GLN A 490 -36.69 19.59 -17.47
CA GLN A 490 -35.36 19.78 -18.01
C GLN A 490 -35.34 19.64 -19.54
N GLN A 491 -36.00 18.62 -20.09
CA GLN A 491 -36.08 18.43 -21.54
C GLN A 491 -36.74 19.62 -22.25
N VAL A 492 -37.88 20.10 -21.72
CA VAL A 492 -38.61 21.25 -22.28
C VAL A 492 -37.73 22.49 -22.24
N MET A 493 -37.15 22.82 -21.08
CA MET A 493 -36.36 24.04 -20.92
C MET A 493 -35.07 24.02 -21.74
N LEU A 494 -34.31 22.91 -21.74
CA LEU A 494 -33.08 22.80 -22.52
C LEU A 494 -33.35 22.87 -24.03
N LYS A 495 -34.43 22.25 -24.51
CA LYS A 495 -34.86 22.33 -25.91
C LYS A 495 -35.21 23.76 -26.30
N ASN A 496 -36.01 24.45 -25.48
CA ASN A 496 -36.43 25.83 -25.74
C ASN A 496 -35.24 26.81 -25.79
N LEU A 497 -34.25 26.59 -24.93
CA LEU A 497 -33.04 27.43 -24.86
C LEU A 497 -31.92 26.96 -25.80
N LYS A 498 -32.12 25.87 -26.54
CA LYS A 498 -31.11 25.25 -27.44
C LYS A 498 -29.80 24.90 -26.71
N ILE A 499 -29.91 24.43 -25.46
CA ILE A 499 -28.77 24.05 -24.61
C ILE A 499 -28.61 22.53 -24.63
N VAL A 500 -27.37 22.06 -24.79
CA VAL A 500 -27.07 20.63 -24.81
C VAL A 500 -26.43 20.19 -23.49
N ASN A 501 -27.11 19.30 -22.76
CA ASN A 501 -26.55 18.60 -21.62
C ASN A 501 -25.75 17.38 -22.12
N ILE A 502 -24.51 17.62 -22.55
CA ILE A 502 -23.66 16.64 -23.26
C ILE A 502 -23.55 15.31 -22.51
N ASN A 503 -23.48 15.35 -21.18
CA ASN A 503 -23.27 14.18 -20.34
C ASN A 503 -24.58 13.54 -19.85
N ASN A 504 -25.74 14.05 -20.27
CA ASN A 504 -27.05 13.57 -19.83
C ASN A 504 -27.22 13.59 -18.29
N GLN A 505 -26.56 14.52 -17.60
CA GLN A 505 -26.53 14.58 -16.13
C GLN A 505 -27.86 15.06 -15.56
N ILE A 506 -28.34 14.41 -14.50
CA ILE A 506 -29.62 14.77 -13.83
C ILE A 506 -29.52 16.18 -13.26
N PHE A 507 -28.48 16.46 -12.49
CA PHE A 507 -28.31 17.74 -11.78
C PHE A 507 -27.52 18.76 -12.60
N TYR A 508 -28.06 19.09 -13.77
CA TYR A 508 -27.52 20.08 -14.69
C TYR A 508 -28.36 21.37 -14.62
N ASP A 509 -27.75 22.51 -14.29
CA ASP A 509 -28.39 23.82 -14.37
C ASP A 509 -28.23 24.38 -15.79
N TYR A 510 -29.32 24.85 -16.39
CA TYR A 510 -29.29 25.40 -17.75
C TYR A 510 -28.45 26.69 -17.87
N ARG A 511 -28.22 27.45 -16.80
CA ARG A 511 -27.45 28.70 -16.82
C ARG A 511 -25.97 28.48 -16.55
N TYR A 512 -25.66 27.59 -15.61
CA TYR A 512 -24.33 27.46 -15.03
C TYR A 512 -23.73 26.05 -15.15
N GLY A 513 -24.46 25.11 -15.73
CA GLY A 513 -24.08 23.70 -15.77
C GLY A 513 -24.15 23.06 -14.39
N VAL A 514 -23.20 22.17 -14.09
CA VAL A 514 -23.22 21.41 -12.83
C VAL A 514 -22.66 22.24 -11.68
N SER A 515 -23.44 22.36 -10.60
CA SER A 515 -23.12 23.23 -9.46
C SER A 515 -21.83 22.85 -8.72
N SER A 516 -21.07 23.87 -8.29
CA SER A 516 -19.89 23.75 -7.44
C SER A 516 -20.24 23.32 -6.01
N ASN A 517 -19.28 22.74 -5.28
CA ASN A 517 -19.52 22.36 -3.87
C ASN A 517 -19.86 23.59 -3.01
N SER A 518 -19.26 24.74 -3.31
CA SER A 518 -19.54 25.99 -2.60
C SER A 518 -20.97 26.47 -2.81
N ALA A 519 -21.50 26.37 -4.04
CA ALA A 519 -22.88 26.75 -4.36
C ALA A 519 -23.89 25.85 -3.63
N ILE A 520 -23.65 24.53 -3.65
CA ILE A 520 -24.50 23.55 -2.96
C ILE A 520 -24.54 23.83 -1.45
N ASN A 521 -23.38 24.07 -0.83
CA ASN A 521 -23.32 24.38 0.60
C ASN A 521 -23.87 25.77 0.96
N LYS A 522 -23.86 26.74 0.02
CA LYS A 522 -24.54 28.03 0.21
C LYS A 522 -26.05 27.83 0.24
N SER A 523 -26.58 27.06 -0.73
CA SER A 523 -28.00 26.72 -0.79
C SER A 523 -28.48 25.97 0.46
N LEU A 524 -27.74 24.94 0.91
CA LEU A 524 -28.07 24.22 2.14
C LEU A 524 -28.09 25.14 3.38
N ARG A 525 -27.11 26.03 3.54
CA ARG A 525 -27.09 26.99 4.66
C ARG A 525 -28.31 27.90 4.65
N ASN A 526 -28.76 28.34 3.47
CA ASN A 526 -29.99 29.13 3.36
C ASN A 526 -31.22 28.32 3.79
N VAL A 527 -31.34 27.05 3.38
CA VAL A 527 -32.42 26.16 3.81
C VAL A 527 -32.45 26.01 5.33
N LEU A 528 -31.30 25.70 5.94
CA LEU A 528 -31.19 25.54 7.40
C LEU A 528 -31.53 26.83 8.15
N HIS A 529 -31.07 27.97 7.64
CA HIS A 529 -31.38 29.28 8.20
C HIS A 529 -32.90 29.59 8.14
N VAL A 530 -33.54 29.38 6.99
CA VAL A 530 -34.99 29.60 6.83
C VAL A 530 -35.81 28.72 7.78
N LEU A 531 -35.34 27.51 8.06
CA LEU A 531 -35.98 26.57 8.98
C LEU A 531 -35.64 26.79 10.45
N ASN A 532 -34.82 27.80 10.78
CA ASN A 532 -34.29 28.05 12.12
C ASN A 532 -33.59 26.82 12.73
N ILE A 533 -32.86 26.07 11.91
CA ILE A 533 -32.05 24.93 12.34
C ILE A 533 -30.62 25.41 12.53
N ASP A 534 -30.17 25.52 13.78
CA ASP A 534 -28.79 25.88 14.11
C ASP A 534 -27.86 24.68 13.87
N SER A 535 -27.40 24.55 12.63
CA SER A 535 -26.46 23.50 12.24
C SER A 535 -25.47 24.02 11.23
N LYS A 536 -24.18 23.74 11.44
CA LYS A 536 -23.10 24.03 10.48
C LYS A 536 -22.88 22.90 9.48
N MET A 537 -23.88 22.02 9.32
CA MET A 537 -23.82 20.90 8.40
C MET A 537 -23.53 21.35 6.97
N THR A 538 -22.68 20.58 6.29
CA THR A 538 -22.44 20.68 4.85
C THR A 538 -23.25 19.62 4.11
N ALA A 539 -23.38 19.72 2.79
CA ALA A 539 -24.10 18.72 1.98
C ALA A 539 -23.53 17.29 2.12
N THR A 540 -22.29 17.15 2.58
CA THR A 540 -21.73 15.82 2.92
C THR A 540 -22.40 15.20 4.15
N GLY A 541 -22.90 16.02 5.07
CA GLY A 541 -23.66 15.60 6.25
C GLY A 541 -25.05 15.06 5.95
N ALA A 542 -25.62 15.31 4.76
CA ALA A 542 -26.90 14.73 4.36
C ALA A 542 -26.87 13.19 4.37
N ARG A 543 -25.73 12.61 3.96
CA ARG A 543 -25.47 11.17 4.02
C ARG A 543 -25.46 10.63 5.44
N HIS A 544 -24.84 11.34 6.37
CA HIS A 544 -24.84 10.97 7.78
C HIS A 544 -26.26 11.07 8.35
N THR A 545 -26.97 12.15 8.04
CA THR A 545 -28.37 12.35 8.43
C THR A 545 -29.27 11.21 7.92
N TYR A 546 -29.12 10.81 6.65
CA TYR A 546 -29.90 9.70 6.08
C TYR A 546 -29.60 8.37 6.79
N GLY A 547 -28.33 8.07 7.08
CA GLY A 547 -27.95 6.89 7.86
C GLY A 547 -28.54 6.89 9.26
N SER A 548 -28.43 8.01 9.98
CA SER A 548 -29.06 8.22 11.29
C SER A 548 -30.56 7.96 11.23
N TYR A 549 -31.24 8.52 10.22
CA TYR A 549 -32.68 8.36 10.05
C TYR A 549 -33.09 6.91 9.81
N LEU A 550 -32.38 6.17 8.94
CA LEU A 550 -32.67 4.75 8.68
C LEU A 550 -32.47 3.89 9.94
N LEU A 551 -31.38 4.11 10.69
CA LEU A 551 -31.12 3.40 11.94
C LEU A 551 -32.20 3.70 12.98
N ALA A 552 -32.61 4.97 13.12
CA ALA A 552 -33.70 5.36 14.01
C ALA A 552 -35.07 4.77 13.61
N LYS A 553 -35.21 4.33 12.35
CA LYS A 553 -36.38 3.58 11.85
C LYS A 553 -36.24 2.07 11.98
N GLY A 554 -35.18 1.57 12.61
CA GLY A 554 -34.95 0.15 12.87
C GLY A 554 -34.39 -0.62 11.68
N VAL A 555 -33.84 0.05 10.66
CA VAL A 555 -33.16 -0.63 9.56
C VAL A 555 -31.84 -1.20 10.06
N ASP A 556 -31.57 -2.46 9.71
CA ASP A 556 -30.34 -3.15 10.09
C ASP A 556 -29.08 -2.37 9.67
N ILE A 557 -28.09 -2.33 10.57
CA ILE A 557 -26.87 -1.55 10.43
C ILE A 557 -26.03 -1.97 9.21
N TRP A 558 -26.04 -3.26 8.85
CA TRP A 558 -25.31 -3.77 7.69
C TRP A 558 -25.97 -3.34 6.39
N VAL A 559 -27.30 -3.32 6.35
CA VAL A 559 -28.08 -2.76 5.23
C VAL A 559 -27.77 -1.29 5.05
N VAL A 560 -27.80 -0.50 6.14
CA VAL A 560 -27.46 0.93 6.11
C VAL A 560 -26.01 1.14 5.62
N ALA A 561 -25.05 0.36 6.13
CA ALA A 561 -23.66 0.43 5.73
C ALA A 561 -23.47 0.17 4.21
N ARG A 562 -24.22 -0.80 3.66
CA ARG A 562 -24.22 -1.15 2.23
C ARG A 562 -24.83 -0.04 1.37
N LEU A 563 -25.99 0.50 1.77
CA LEU A 563 -26.68 1.60 1.06
C LEU A 563 -25.84 2.86 1.02
N ILE A 564 -25.19 3.18 2.13
CA ILE A 564 -24.31 4.33 2.22
C ILE A 564 -23.00 4.02 1.47
N GLY A 565 -22.47 2.80 1.53
CA GLY A 565 -21.21 2.45 0.88
C GLY A 565 -20.00 2.82 1.74
N HIS A 566 -20.05 2.50 3.03
CA HIS A 566 -18.90 2.52 3.94
C HIS A 566 -18.11 1.21 3.82
N LYS A 567 -16.78 1.32 3.79
CA LYS A 567 -15.89 0.15 3.86
C LYS A 567 -15.71 -0.31 5.32
N ASP A 568 -15.90 0.59 6.27
CA ASP A 568 -15.62 0.40 7.69
C ASP A 568 -16.85 0.84 8.50
N ILE A 569 -17.44 -0.11 9.23
CA ILE A 569 -18.61 0.09 10.09
C ILE A 569 -18.23 0.88 11.34
N THR A 570 -16.95 0.92 11.72
CA THR A 570 -16.47 1.68 12.87
C THR A 570 -16.72 3.18 12.70
N GLN A 571 -16.51 3.73 11.49
CA GLN A 571 -16.90 5.12 11.18
C GLN A 571 -18.41 5.34 11.25
N LEU A 572 -19.19 4.29 11.00
CA LEU A 572 -20.64 4.34 11.19
C LEU A 572 -20.88 4.44 12.72
N LEU A 573 -20.46 3.45 13.51
CA LEU A 573 -20.64 3.38 14.97
C LEU A 573 -20.15 4.64 15.71
N GLU A 574 -18.95 5.14 15.43
CA GLU A 574 -18.40 6.37 16.02
C GLU A 574 -19.25 7.62 15.73
N THR A 575 -19.92 7.66 14.57
CA THR A 575 -20.78 8.79 14.18
C THR A 575 -22.19 8.65 14.77
N TYR A 576 -22.69 7.42 14.98
CA TYR A 576 -24.09 7.16 15.34
C TYR A 576 -24.33 6.77 16.80
N GLY A 577 -23.29 6.77 17.64
CA GLY A 577 -23.41 6.54 19.09
C GLY A 577 -24.49 7.38 19.79
N HIS A 578 -24.76 8.61 19.29
CA HIS A 578 -25.77 9.51 19.88
C HIS A 578 -27.21 9.19 19.48
N VAL A 579 -27.46 8.84 18.20
CA VAL A 579 -28.79 8.48 17.67
C VAL A 579 -29.29 7.16 18.28
N LEU A 580 -28.35 6.28 18.64
CA LEU A 580 -28.63 5.06 19.34
C LEU A 580 -29.33 5.29 20.68
N THR A 581 -29.24 6.46 21.35
CA THR A 581 -29.86 6.64 22.68
C THR A 581 -31.39 6.46 22.66
N GLU A 582 -32.09 7.01 21.66
CA GLU A 582 -33.55 6.85 21.53
C GLU A 582 -33.94 5.42 21.15
N VAL A 583 -33.16 4.79 20.26
CA VAL A 583 -33.36 3.40 19.84
C VAL A 583 -33.06 2.45 21.00
N ILE A 584 -31.96 2.66 21.73
CA ILE A 584 -31.56 1.90 22.92
C ILE A 584 -32.66 1.99 23.97
N ASN A 585 -33.21 3.17 24.23
CA ASN A 585 -34.30 3.31 25.20
C ASN A 585 -35.54 2.51 24.76
N LYS A 586 -35.90 2.55 23.48
CA LYS A 586 -37.01 1.75 22.94
C LYS A 586 -36.74 0.24 23.00
N GLU A 587 -35.54 -0.18 22.62
CA GLU A 587 -35.11 -1.58 22.69
C GLU A 587 -35.02 -2.06 24.15
N TYR A 588 -34.64 -1.20 25.10
CA TYR A 588 -34.68 -1.51 26.53
C TYR A 588 -36.11 -1.76 27.02
N GLU A 589 -37.09 -1.00 26.55
CA GLU A 589 -38.50 -1.30 26.85
C GLU A 589 -38.96 -2.60 26.20
N THR A 590 -38.56 -2.88 24.96
CA THR A 590 -38.82 -4.18 24.30
C THR A 590 -38.20 -5.34 25.09
N VAL A 591 -36.93 -5.22 25.47
CA VAL A 591 -36.22 -6.22 26.28
C VAL A 591 -36.93 -6.40 27.62
N ARG A 592 -37.29 -5.31 28.31
CA ARG A 592 -38.06 -5.36 29.57
C ARG A 592 -39.36 -6.14 29.41
N SER A 593 -40.08 -5.95 28.30
CA SER A 593 -41.32 -6.69 28.02
C SER A 593 -41.13 -8.16 27.68
N LEU A 594 -39.93 -8.56 27.23
CA LEU A 594 -39.58 -9.95 26.88
C LEU A 594 -39.00 -10.74 28.06
N VAL A 595 -38.42 -10.04 29.04
CA VAL A 595 -37.88 -10.65 30.28
C VAL A 595 -38.84 -10.56 31.47
N SER A 596 -39.96 -9.84 31.32
CA SER A 596 -41.14 -9.88 32.22
C SER A 596 -42.10 -10.97 31.80
#